data_AF-S5TLK7-F1
#
_entry.id   AF-S5TLK7-F1
#
_cell.length_a   1.000
_cell.length_b   1.000
_cell.length_c   1.000
_cell.angle_alpha   90.00
_cell.angle_beta   90.00
_cell.angle_gamma   90.00
#
_symmetry.space_group_name_H-M   'P 1'
#
loop_
_entity.id
_entity.type
_entity.pdbx_description
1 polymer ?
#
loop_
_entity_poly.entity_id
_entity_poly.type
_entity_poly.pdbx_seq_one_letter_code
_entity_poly.pdbx_strand_id
1 'polypeptide(L)'
;MPFRNDLAALVDETHQAKSYQEIAGAPVGVLGGLTHTDATKVMDALDVKTIEDLATSKYVLWAQSITQLAKFEKLDSVKDGSVQAFNPSLAAILDAKWEKRPLREIAKASPAVLSGISRKEADLLAEAIGVKTVEDLATNRFVLIAQVITHLAKYERSDPLKRAA
;
A
#
# COMPACT_ATOMS: atom_id res chain seq x y z
N MET A 1 13.47 19.26 23.35
CA MET A 1 13.84 18.01 22.65
C MET A 1 13.96 18.36 21.17
N PRO A 2 15.06 18.05 20.48
CA PRO A 2 15.08 18.24 19.03
C PRO A 2 14.10 17.21 18.44
N PHE A 3 13.23 17.66 17.54
CA PHE A 3 12.53 16.74 16.64
C PHE A 3 13.62 16.05 15.84
N ARG A 4 13.97 14.83 16.24
CA ARG A 4 14.89 13.97 15.49
C ARG A 4 14.26 13.83 14.11
N ASN A 5 15.03 14.12 13.07
CA ASN A 5 14.59 14.08 11.68
C ASN A 5 14.42 12.60 11.27
N ASP A 6 13.46 11.90 11.89
CA ASP A 6 13.28 10.43 11.85
C ASP A 6 12.94 9.92 10.44
N LEU A 7 12.64 10.83 9.49
CA LEU A 7 12.41 10.52 8.09
C LEU A 7 13.65 9.94 7.39
N ALA A 8 14.86 10.34 7.81
CA ALA A 8 16.10 9.75 7.30
C ALA A 8 16.23 8.26 7.68
N ALA A 9 15.66 7.85 8.81
CA ALA A 9 15.67 6.44 9.22
C ALA A 9 14.66 5.57 8.46
N LEU A 10 13.82 6.17 7.60
CA LEU A 10 12.86 5.46 6.75
C LEU A 10 13.50 4.93 5.46
N VAL A 11 14.74 5.31 5.16
CA VAL A 11 15.51 4.91 3.98
C VAL A 11 16.86 4.33 4.39
N ASP A 12 17.51 3.63 3.46
CA ASP A 12 18.87 3.14 3.63
C ASP A 12 19.89 4.27 3.90
N GLU A 13 21.05 3.91 4.45
CA GLU A 13 22.11 4.86 4.83
C GLU A 13 22.61 5.71 3.65
N THR A 14 22.53 5.21 2.42
CA THR A 14 23.02 5.90 1.21
C THR A 14 22.03 6.93 0.66
N HIS A 15 20.76 6.88 1.09
CA HIS A 15 19.70 7.77 0.64
C HIS A 15 19.24 8.78 1.70
N GLN A 16 19.80 8.75 2.92
CA GLN A 16 19.40 9.64 4.02
C GLN A 16 19.64 11.13 3.76
N ALA A 17 20.57 11.47 2.87
CA ALA A 17 20.91 12.85 2.52
C ALA A 17 20.31 13.31 1.18
N LYS A 18 19.53 12.47 0.50
CA LYS A 18 18.89 12.79 -0.78
C LYS A 18 17.57 13.53 -0.58
N SER A 19 17.14 14.24 -1.62
CA SER A 19 15.83 14.89 -1.65
C SER A 19 14.69 13.87 -1.65
N TYR A 20 13.50 14.25 -1.17
CA TYR A 20 12.34 13.37 -1.23
C TYR A 20 11.95 13.03 -2.67
N GLN A 21 12.17 13.94 -3.62
CA GLN A 21 12.00 13.68 -5.06
C GLN A 21 12.91 12.56 -5.57
N GLU A 22 14.20 12.60 -5.21
CA GLU A 22 15.15 11.54 -5.58
C GLU A 22 14.81 10.20 -4.91
N ILE A 23 14.37 10.24 -3.65
CA ILE A 23 13.97 9.03 -2.92
C ILE A 23 12.67 8.45 -3.52
N ALA A 24 11.68 9.26 -3.84
CA ALA A 24 10.42 8.79 -4.45
C ALA A 24 10.66 8.08 -5.78
N GLY A 25 11.59 8.58 -6.60
CA GLY A 25 12.01 7.95 -7.85
C GLY A 25 12.98 6.77 -7.67
N ALA A 26 13.45 6.48 -6.46
CA ALA A 26 14.38 5.39 -6.21
C ALA A 26 13.66 4.03 -6.11
N PRO A 27 14.39 2.90 -6.28
CA PRO A 27 13.81 1.57 -6.14
C PRO A 27 13.26 1.29 -4.75
N VAL A 28 12.26 0.40 -4.66
CA VAL A 28 11.61 0.01 -3.38
C VAL A 28 12.62 -0.50 -2.34
N GLY A 29 13.74 -1.09 -2.78
CA GLY A 29 14.82 -1.57 -1.89
C GLY A 29 15.56 -0.49 -1.10
N VAL A 30 15.33 0.79 -1.42
CA VAL A 30 15.85 1.92 -0.65
C VAL A 30 15.09 2.10 0.68
N LEU A 31 13.91 1.51 0.83
CA LEU A 31 13.15 1.59 2.07
C LEU A 31 13.89 0.90 3.23
N GLY A 32 14.08 1.64 4.32
CA GLY A 32 14.79 1.18 5.51
C GLY A 32 14.11 -0.02 6.15
N GLY A 33 14.90 -1.07 6.40
CA GLY A 33 14.44 -2.33 6.99
C GLY A 33 13.90 -3.35 5.99
N LEU A 34 14.01 -3.09 4.68
CA LEU A 34 13.70 -4.04 3.62
C LEU A 34 15.01 -4.64 3.07
N THR A 35 15.11 -5.96 2.99
CA THR A 35 16.29 -6.59 2.36
C THR A 35 16.18 -6.48 0.84
N HIS A 36 17.31 -6.60 0.12
CA HIS A 36 17.28 -6.60 -1.36
C HIS A 36 16.38 -7.71 -1.92
N THR A 37 16.41 -8.89 -1.31
CA THR A 37 15.56 -10.02 -1.70
C THR A 37 14.08 -9.71 -1.49
N ASP A 38 13.72 -9.14 -0.34
CA ASP A 38 12.32 -8.81 -0.03
C ASP A 38 11.81 -7.67 -0.91
N ALA A 39 12.66 -6.68 -1.22
CA ALA A 39 12.33 -5.62 -2.16
C ALA A 39 11.97 -6.16 -3.54
N THR A 40 12.76 -7.09 -4.07
CA THR A 40 12.48 -7.74 -5.37
C THR A 40 11.14 -8.47 -5.33
N LYS A 41 10.84 -9.21 -4.27
CA LYS A 41 9.54 -9.89 -4.12
C LYS A 41 8.36 -8.91 -4.12
N VAL A 42 8.49 -7.75 -3.48
CA VAL A 42 7.45 -6.70 -3.49
C VAL A 42 7.28 -6.11 -4.89
N MET A 43 8.40 -5.82 -5.57
CA MET A 43 8.40 -5.31 -6.94
C MET A 43 7.71 -6.28 -7.90
N ASP A 44 8.05 -7.57 -7.82
CA ASP A 44 7.45 -8.62 -8.64
C ASP A 44 5.96 -8.82 -8.33
N ALA A 45 5.58 -8.74 -7.05
CA ALA A 45 4.20 -9.01 -6.63
C ALA A 45 3.20 -7.90 -7.00
N LEU A 46 3.66 -6.64 -7.02
CA LEU A 46 2.79 -5.48 -7.30
C LEU A 46 3.03 -4.86 -8.67
N ASP A 47 3.99 -5.39 -9.44
CA ASP A 47 4.46 -4.82 -10.70
C ASP A 47 4.88 -3.35 -10.54
N VAL A 48 5.75 -3.09 -9.55
CA VAL A 48 6.24 -1.75 -9.19
C VAL A 48 7.75 -1.70 -9.23
N LYS A 49 8.32 -0.52 -9.55
CA LYS A 49 9.78 -0.35 -9.59
C LYS A 49 10.26 0.62 -8.54
N THR A 50 9.55 1.73 -8.38
CA THR A 50 9.95 2.86 -7.53
C THR A 50 9.11 2.96 -6.27
N ILE A 51 9.59 3.77 -5.32
CA ILE A 51 8.83 4.12 -4.11
C ILE A 51 7.52 4.85 -4.49
N GLU A 52 7.54 5.69 -5.52
CA GLU A 52 6.34 6.34 -6.04
C GLU A 52 5.34 5.34 -6.66
N ASP A 53 5.83 4.35 -7.41
CA ASP A 53 4.97 3.28 -7.97
C ASP A 53 4.31 2.48 -6.84
N LEU A 54 5.06 2.13 -5.80
CA LEU A 54 4.53 1.43 -4.63
C LEU A 54 3.47 2.28 -3.91
N ALA A 55 3.73 3.58 -3.73
CA ALA A 55 2.82 4.51 -3.07
C ALA A 55 1.48 4.68 -3.81
N THR A 56 1.54 4.64 -5.14
CA THR A 56 0.39 4.88 -6.03
C THR A 56 -0.19 3.60 -6.63
N SER A 57 0.31 2.43 -6.22
CA SER A 57 -0.15 1.13 -6.71
C SER A 57 -1.65 0.97 -6.56
N LYS A 58 -2.32 0.59 -7.66
CA LYS A 58 -3.78 0.37 -7.66
C LYS A 58 -4.21 -0.62 -6.59
N TYR A 59 -3.40 -1.66 -6.33
CA TYR A 59 -3.69 -2.70 -5.34
C TYR A 59 -3.66 -2.16 -3.91
N VAL A 60 -2.70 -1.28 -3.61
CA VAL A 60 -2.62 -0.57 -2.33
C VAL A 60 -3.85 0.31 -2.14
N LEU A 61 -4.21 1.09 -3.15
CA LEU A 61 -5.36 2.01 -3.08
C LEU A 61 -6.68 1.26 -2.95
N TRP A 62 -6.84 0.12 -3.64
CA TRP A 62 -7.99 -0.76 -3.50
C TRP A 62 -8.07 -1.36 -2.11
N ALA A 63 -6.95 -1.88 -1.58
CA ALA A 63 -6.89 -2.41 -0.24
C ALA A 63 -7.30 -1.36 0.81
N GLN A 64 -6.73 -0.16 0.72
CA GLN A 64 -7.07 0.97 1.60
C GLN A 64 -8.55 1.35 1.51
N SER A 65 -9.11 1.40 0.29
CA SER A 65 -10.52 1.69 0.07
C SER A 65 -11.43 0.63 0.68
N ILE A 66 -11.13 -0.65 0.47
CA ILE A 66 -11.89 -1.78 1.03
C ILE A 66 -11.83 -1.75 2.55
N THR A 67 -10.64 -1.64 3.14
CA THR A 67 -10.46 -1.58 4.59
C THR A 67 -11.17 -0.39 5.21
N GLN A 68 -11.16 0.78 4.55
CA GLN A 68 -11.86 1.96 5.04
C GLN A 68 -13.38 1.81 4.94
N LEU A 69 -13.91 1.32 3.81
CA LEU A 69 -15.34 1.08 3.62
C LEU A 69 -15.87 -0.01 4.56
N ALA A 70 -15.09 -1.05 4.83
CA ALA A 70 -15.43 -2.12 5.75
C ALA A 70 -15.75 -1.61 7.17
N LYS A 71 -15.16 -0.49 7.60
CA LYS A 71 -15.47 0.12 8.90
C LYS A 71 -16.91 0.63 8.99
N PHE A 72 -17.43 1.15 7.88
CA PHE A 72 -18.77 1.74 7.78
C PHE A 72 -19.81 0.79 7.21
N GLU A 73 -19.41 -0.41 6.78
CA GLU A 73 -20.32 -1.45 6.31
C GLU A 73 -21.32 -1.80 7.43
N LYS A 74 -22.59 -1.48 7.16
CA LYS A 74 -23.73 -1.93 7.94
C LYS A 74 -24.21 -3.23 7.33
N LEU A 75 -24.20 -4.27 8.14
CA LEU A 75 -24.66 -5.59 7.75
C LEU A 75 -26.16 -5.66 8.09
N ASP A 76 -27.01 -5.63 7.08
CA ASP A 76 -28.41 -5.95 7.27
C ASP A 76 -28.53 -7.45 7.60
N SER A 77 -29.20 -7.77 8.69
CA SER A 77 -29.43 -9.16 9.07
C SER A 77 -30.41 -9.79 8.06
N VAL A 78 -29.91 -10.63 7.16
CA VAL A 78 -30.78 -11.45 6.32
C VAL A 78 -31.37 -12.56 7.19
N LYS A 79 -32.66 -12.85 7.01
CA LYS A 79 -33.42 -13.82 7.82
C LYS A 79 -32.92 -15.27 7.73
N ASP A 80 -31.99 -15.58 6.81
CA ASP A 80 -31.41 -16.91 6.65
C ASP A 80 -30.01 -17.08 7.30
N GLY A 81 -29.51 -16.04 7.99
CA GLY A 81 -28.19 -16.06 8.62
C GLY A 81 -27.01 -15.78 7.68
N SER A 82 -27.26 -15.58 6.38
CA SER A 82 -26.28 -15.03 5.45
C SER A 82 -26.19 -13.52 5.59
N VAL A 83 -25.02 -12.95 5.31
CA VAL A 83 -24.84 -11.50 5.30
C VAL A 83 -24.44 -11.12 3.89
N GLN A 84 -25.38 -10.56 3.13
CA GLN A 84 -25.15 -10.18 1.74
C GLN A 84 -25.04 -8.66 1.66
N ALA A 85 -23.81 -8.15 1.53
CA ALA A 85 -23.57 -6.79 1.07
C ALA A 85 -23.11 -6.89 -0.38
N PHE A 86 -23.96 -6.48 -1.31
CA PHE A 86 -23.57 -6.37 -2.72
C PHE A 86 -23.05 -4.97 -2.96
N ASN A 87 -21.76 -4.84 -3.27
CA ASN A 87 -21.16 -3.56 -3.65
C ASN A 87 -20.84 -3.58 -5.15
N PRO A 88 -21.78 -3.18 -6.02
CA PRO A 88 -21.59 -3.23 -7.48
C PRO A 88 -20.37 -2.44 -7.95
N SER A 89 -20.00 -1.38 -7.21
CA SER A 89 -18.87 -0.52 -7.54
C SER A 89 -17.50 -1.20 -7.34
N LEU A 90 -17.45 -2.32 -6.62
CA LEU A 90 -16.19 -3.05 -6.34
C LEU A 90 -16.04 -4.34 -7.16
N ALA A 91 -17.03 -4.69 -7.99
CA ALA A 91 -16.96 -5.88 -8.83
C ALA A 91 -15.72 -5.87 -9.75
N ALA A 92 -15.32 -4.68 -10.23
CA ALA A 92 -14.15 -4.54 -11.10
C ALA A 92 -12.80 -4.71 -10.38
N ILE A 93 -12.75 -4.66 -9.04
CA ILE A 93 -11.50 -4.72 -8.27
C ILE A 93 -11.32 -6.05 -7.50
N LEU A 94 -12.35 -6.90 -7.47
CA LEU A 94 -12.35 -8.17 -6.76
C LEU A 94 -12.34 -9.35 -7.74
N ASP A 95 -11.81 -10.49 -7.29
CA ASP A 95 -12.05 -11.77 -7.97
C ASP A 95 -13.54 -12.12 -7.95
N ALA A 96 -14.04 -12.75 -9.02
CA ALA A 96 -15.45 -13.07 -9.22
C ALA A 96 -16.09 -13.84 -8.05
N LYS A 97 -15.29 -14.63 -7.29
CA LYS A 97 -15.77 -15.38 -6.12
C LYS A 97 -16.03 -14.51 -4.89
N TRP A 98 -15.49 -13.30 -4.86
CA TRP A 98 -15.50 -12.38 -3.72
C TRP A 98 -16.43 -11.18 -3.90
N GLU A 99 -16.93 -10.90 -5.10
CA GLU A 99 -17.75 -9.71 -5.41
C GLU A 99 -19.00 -9.54 -4.53
N LYS A 100 -19.55 -10.63 -4.00
CA LYS A 100 -20.78 -10.64 -3.18
C LYS A 100 -20.51 -10.84 -1.68
N ARG A 101 -19.24 -10.89 -1.27
CA ARG A 101 -18.84 -11.07 0.13
C ARG A 101 -18.85 -9.74 0.87
N PRO A 102 -19.11 -9.74 2.19
CA PRO A 102 -19.02 -8.52 2.98
C PRO A 102 -17.58 -7.99 2.99
N LEU A 103 -17.42 -6.68 2.98
CA LEU A 103 -16.12 -6.01 2.95
C LEU A 103 -15.29 -6.33 4.17
N ARG A 104 -15.92 -6.57 5.33
CA ARG A 104 -15.22 -7.05 6.53
C ARG A 104 -14.57 -8.42 6.36
N GLU A 105 -15.16 -9.31 5.55
CA GLU A 105 -14.53 -10.60 5.20
C GLU A 105 -13.42 -10.40 4.18
N ILE A 106 -13.65 -9.57 3.15
CA ILE A 106 -12.65 -9.28 2.12
C ILE A 106 -11.41 -8.64 2.73
N ALA A 107 -11.57 -7.69 3.66
CA ALA A 107 -10.47 -7.03 4.35
C ALA A 107 -9.55 -8.01 5.09
N LYS A 108 -10.13 -9.10 5.64
CA LYS A 108 -9.41 -10.16 6.36
C LYS A 108 -8.93 -11.29 5.45
N ALA A 109 -9.30 -11.26 4.18
CA ALA A 109 -8.88 -12.26 3.20
C ALA A 109 -7.52 -11.92 2.59
N SER A 110 -6.89 -12.89 1.93
CA SER A 110 -5.61 -12.72 1.24
C SER A 110 -5.67 -11.64 0.16
N PRO A 111 -4.57 -10.91 -0.12
CA PRO A 111 -4.52 -9.98 -1.26
C PRO A 111 -4.89 -10.61 -2.61
N ALA A 112 -4.79 -11.93 -2.76
CA ALA A 112 -5.23 -12.66 -3.96
C ALA A 112 -6.75 -12.57 -4.25
N VAL A 113 -7.54 -11.98 -3.34
CA VAL A 113 -8.95 -11.63 -3.63
C VAL A 113 -9.07 -10.39 -4.51
N LEU A 114 -8.01 -9.58 -4.64
CA LEU A 114 -7.98 -8.44 -5.53
C LEU A 114 -7.74 -8.91 -6.97
N SER A 115 -8.53 -8.39 -7.89
CA SER A 115 -8.42 -8.72 -9.30
C SER A 115 -7.05 -8.31 -9.84
N GLY A 116 -6.30 -9.26 -10.40
CA GLY A 116 -4.95 -9.04 -10.91
C GLY A 116 -3.81 -9.39 -9.95
N ILE A 117 -4.11 -9.83 -8.72
CA ILE A 117 -3.11 -10.47 -7.84
C ILE A 117 -3.37 -11.98 -7.82
N SER A 118 -2.41 -12.74 -8.34
CA SER A 118 -2.36 -14.18 -8.24
C SER A 118 -1.99 -14.63 -6.83
N ARG A 119 -2.29 -15.90 -6.52
CA ARG A 119 -1.90 -16.49 -5.23
C ARG A 119 -0.38 -16.43 -4.99
N LYS A 120 0.42 -16.64 -6.04
CA LYS A 120 1.88 -16.57 -5.94
C LYS A 120 2.35 -15.17 -5.54
N GLU A 121 1.78 -14.13 -6.14
CA GLU A 121 2.12 -12.73 -5.81
C GLU A 121 1.69 -12.38 -4.38
N ALA A 122 0.53 -12.87 -3.93
CA ALA A 122 0.12 -12.72 -2.53
C ALA A 122 1.08 -13.44 -1.55
N ASP A 123 1.58 -14.63 -1.91
CA ASP A 123 2.58 -15.35 -1.11
C ASP A 123 3.91 -14.58 -1.06
N LEU A 124 4.36 -13.97 -2.16
CA LEU A 124 5.54 -13.09 -2.20
C LEU A 124 5.40 -11.90 -1.24
N LEU A 125 4.23 -11.26 -1.19
CA LEU A 125 3.96 -10.16 -0.25
C LEU A 125 3.97 -10.62 1.22
N ALA A 126 3.41 -11.80 1.48
CA ALA A 126 3.41 -12.38 2.81
C ALA A 126 4.84 -12.69 3.30
N GLU A 127 5.69 -13.21 2.41
CA GLU A 127 7.09 -13.50 2.71
C GLU A 127 7.94 -12.24 2.89
N ALA A 128 7.75 -11.23 2.02
CA ALA A 128 8.62 -10.07 1.95
C ALA A 128 8.32 -9.01 3.02
N ILE A 129 7.03 -8.71 3.24
CA ILE A 129 6.59 -7.60 4.09
C ILE A 129 5.51 -8.00 5.09
N GLY A 130 5.26 -9.31 5.25
CA GLY A 130 4.32 -9.84 6.24
C GLY A 130 2.84 -9.61 5.90
N VAL A 131 2.53 -9.27 4.65
CA VAL A 131 1.16 -8.97 4.21
C VAL A 131 0.38 -10.25 3.96
N LYS A 132 -0.51 -10.62 4.88
CA LYS A 132 -1.33 -11.84 4.78
C LYS A 132 -2.77 -11.54 4.39
N THR A 133 -3.22 -10.32 4.66
CA THR A 133 -4.58 -9.86 4.41
C THR A 133 -4.60 -8.57 3.58
N VAL A 134 -5.76 -8.25 2.99
CA VAL A 134 -6.00 -6.96 2.32
C VAL A 134 -5.80 -5.81 3.31
N GLU A 135 -6.21 -5.97 4.58
CA GLU A 135 -5.97 -5.00 5.64
C GLU A 135 -4.48 -4.82 5.99
N ASP A 136 -3.70 -5.91 6.00
CA ASP A 136 -2.25 -5.82 6.17
C ASP A 136 -1.62 -5.03 5.02
N LEU A 137 -2.06 -5.25 3.77
CA LEU A 137 -1.56 -4.50 2.61
C LEU A 137 -1.89 -3.01 2.74
N ALA A 138 -3.10 -2.69 3.18
CA ALA A 138 -3.58 -1.32 3.33
C ALA A 138 -2.79 -0.51 4.38
N THR A 139 -2.33 -1.18 5.43
CA THR A 139 -1.69 -0.55 6.61
C THR A 139 -0.21 -0.87 6.73
N ASN A 140 0.38 -1.57 5.74
CA ASN A 140 1.76 -2.01 5.81
C ASN A 140 2.72 -0.82 5.96
N ARG A 141 3.69 -0.93 6.86
CA ARG A 141 4.65 0.15 7.13
C ARG A 141 5.38 0.64 5.87
N PHE A 142 5.79 -0.26 4.97
CA PHE A 142 6.57 0.10 3.79
C PHE A 142 5.71 0.86 2.77
N VAL A 143 4.45 0.43 2.64
CA VAL A 143 3.44 1.13 1.83
C VAL A 143 3.18 2.53 2.37
N LEU A 144 2.98 2.67 3.69
CA LEU A 144 2.73 3.97 4.32
C LEU A 144 3.95 4.90 4.22
N ILE A 145 5.16 4.37 4.42
CA ILE A 145 6.40 5.13 4.25
C ILE A 145 6.53 5.62 2.80
N ALA A 146 6.28 4.74 1.83
CA ALA A 146 6.32 5.11 0.41
C ALA A 146 5.34 6.25 0.10
N GLN A 147 4.12 6.17 0.63
CA GLN A 147 3.10 7.22 0.50
C GLN A 147 3.53 8.53 1.16
N VAL A 148 4.14 8.49 2.35
CA VAL A 148 4.67 9.67 3.04
C VAL A 148 5.78 10.33 2.22
N ILE A 149 6.78 9.56 1.77
CA ILE A 149 7.89 10.09 0.95
C ILE A 149 7.36 10.71 -0.33
N THR A 150 6.49 10.01 -1.05
CA THR A 150 5.88 10.49 -2.30
C THR A 150 5.05 11.76 -2.05
N HIS A 151 4.34 11.84 -0.94
CA HIS A 151 3.57 13.04 -0.59
C HIS A 151 4.49 14.22 -0.24
N LEU A 152 5.56 13.99 0.52
CA LEU A 152 6.54 15.03 0.86
C LEU A 152 7.26 15.53 -0.39
N ALA A 153 7.62 14.65 -1.33
CA ALA A 153 8.24 15.01 -2.60
C ALA A 153 7.42 16.03 -3.42
N LYS A 154 6.08 15.99 -3.31
CA LYS A 154 5.18 16.95 -3.98
C LYS A 154 5.28 18.38 -3.41
N TYR A 155 5.64 18.51 -2.14
CA TYR A 155 5.74 19.80 -1.44
C TYR A 155 7.18 20.21 -1.15
N GLU A 156 8.14 19.37 -1.49
CA GLU A 156 9.55 19.70 -1.44
C GLU A 156 9.81 20.90 -2.35
N ARG A 157 10.27 22.01 -1.77
CA ARG A 157 10.59 23.20 -2.54
C ARG A 157 11.81 22.89 -3.39
N SER A 158 11.65 22.91 -4.71
CA SER A 158 12.77 22.78 -5.64
C SER A 158 13.69 24.01 -5.67
N ASP A 159 13.47 25.03 -4.83
CA ASP A 159 14.36 26.20 -4.67
C ASP A 159 14.02 26.99 -3.38
N PRO A 160 14.94 27.16 -2.41
CA PRO A 160 14.68 27.97 -1.21
C PRO A 160 14.63 29.48 -1.46
N LEU A 161 14.93 30.02 -2.65
CA LEU A 161 15.17 31.46 -2.84
C LEU A 161 14.39 32.18 -3.96
N LYS A 162 13.47 31.54 -4.70
CA LYS A 162 12.64 32.25 -5.72
C LYS A 162 11.36 32.91 -5.18
N ARG A 163 11.46 33.58 -4.04
CA ARG A 163 10.46 34.58 -3.59
C ARG A 163 11.18 35.88 -3.22
N ALA A 164 11.83 36.47 -4.20
CA ALA A 164 12.24 37.88 -4.19
C ALA A 164 12.48 38.32 -5.64
N ALA A 165 11.39 38.52 -6.38
CA ALA A 165 11.33 39.36 -7.58
C ALA A 165 9.88 39.75 -7.82
#